data_AF-A0A836BQE4-F1
#
_entry.id   AF-A0A836BQE4-F1
#
_cell.length_a   1.000
_cell.length_b   1.000
_cell.length_c   1.000
_cell.angle_alpha   90.00
_cell.angle_beta   90.00
_cell.angle_gamma   90.00
#
_symmetry.space_group_name_H-M   'P 1'
#
loop_
_entity.id
_entity.type
_entity.pdbx_description
1 polymer ?
#
loop_
_entity_poly.entity_id
_entity_poly.type
_entity_poly.pdbx_seq_one_letter_code
_entity_poly.pdbx_strand_id
1 'polypeptide(L)'
;MESVSEKMEAYVEENDVEGGDVEYSQGVLTVRLGPKGTFVVNKQTPNRQIWLSSPVSGPFRFDFASGRWVYHRDGRDLVRQLEEEVGGLVGAPLRLD
;
A
#
# COMPACT_ATOMS: atom_id res chain seq x y z
N MET A 1 5.96 6.20 6.16
CA MET A 1 4.52 5.96 5.97
C MET A 1 3.84 7.27 5.61
N GLU A 2 4.13 8.37 6.30
CA GLU A 2 3.68 9.72 5.89
C GLU A 2 4.02 10.04 4.42
N SER A 3 5.28 9.91 4.01
CA SER A 3 5.64 10.08 2.59
C SER A 3 4.91 9.11 1.63
N VAL A 4 4.52 7.91 2.10
CA VAL A 4 3.78 6.96 1.26
C VAL A 4 2.33 7.39 1.13
N SER A 5 1.70 7.85 2.21
CA SER A 5 0.33 8.37 2.18
C SER A 5 0.22 9.60 1.29
N GLU A 6 1.16 10.56 1.40
CA GLU A 6 1.19 11.75 0.55
C GLU A 6 1.30 11.40 -0.94
N LYS A 7 2.21 10.47 -1.29
CA LYS A 7 2.35 10.01 -2.69
C LYS A 7 1.11 9.29 -3.20
N MET A 8 0.45 8.50 -2.35
CA MET A 8 -0.78 7.80 -2.72
C MET A 8 -1.96 8.75 -2.90
N GLU A 9 -2.08 9.76 -2.04
CA GLU A 9 -3.11 10.80 -2.14
C GLU A 9 -2.95 11.57 -3.45
N ALA A 10 -1.74 12.09 -3.72
CA ALA A 10 -1.42 12.75 -4.98
C ALA A 10 -1.72 11.86 -6.20
N TYR A 11 -1.32 10.58 -6.15
CA TYR A 11 -1.57 9.64 -7.24
C TYR A 11 -3.06 9.37 -7.48
N VAL A 12 -3.86 9.25 -6.41
CA VAL A 12 -5.32 9.06 -6.51
C VAL A 12 -6.00 10.28 -7.11
N GLU A 13 -5.58 11.49 -6.72
CA GLU A 13 -6.07 12.75 -7.27
C GLU A 13 -5.66 12.96 -8.74
N GLU A 14 -4.39 12.76 -9.08
CA GLU A 14 -3.85 12.95 -10.43
C GLU A 14 -4.51 12.04 -11.48
N ASN A 15 -4.96 10.85 -11.06
CA ASN A 15 -5.59 9.87 -11.95
C ASN A 15 -7.12 9.90 -11.90
N ASP A 16 -7.73 10.87 -11.20
CA ASP A 16 -9.19 11.05 -11.08
C ASP A 16 -9.89 9.72 -10.73
N VAL A 17 -9.37 9.01 -9.72
CA VAL A 17 -9.89 7.69 -9.35
C VAL A 17 -11.29 7.86 -8.76
N GLU A 18 -12.31 7.37 -9.47
CA GLU A 18 -13.70 7.44 -9.03
C GLU A 18 -13.88 6.78 -7.64
N GLY A 19 -14.36 7.55 -6.66
CA GLY A 19 -14.50 7.10 -5.28
C GLY A 19 -13.16 6.81 -4.58
N GLY A 20 -12.07 7.36 -5.12
CA GLY A 20 -10.73 7.31 -4.57
C GLY A 20 -10.60 8.18 -3.32
N ASP A 21 -9.95 7.65 -2.29
CA ASP A 21 -9.72 8.35 -1.02
C ASP A 21 -8.54 7.71 -0.28
N VAL A 22 -7.69 8.52 0.35
CA VAL A 22 -6.50 8.07 1.09
C VAL A 22 -6.52 8.64 2.50
N GLU A 23 -6.45 7.76 3.49
CA GLU A 23 -6.49 8.15 4.90
C GLU A 23 -5.35 7.49 5.66
N TYR A 24 -4.54 8.29 6.36
CA TYR A 24 -3.51 7.78 7.27
C TYR A 24 -3.75 8.25 8.70
N SER A 25 -4.07 7.30 9.59
CA SER A 25 -4.36 7.59 10.99
C SER A 25 -3.87 6.47 11.89
N GLN A 26 -3.23 6.85 13.01
CA GLN A 26 -2.75 5.93 14.05
C GLN A 26 -1.92 4.74 13.53
N GLY A 27 -1.10 4.97 12.48
CA GLY A 27 -0.26 3.94 11.88
C GLY A 27 -0.98 3.01 10.90
N VAL A 28 -2.25 3.29 10.58
CA VAL A 28 -3.03 2.58 9.56
C VAL A 28 -3.24 3.51 8.36
N LEU A 29 -2.78 3.08 7.19
CA LEU A 29 -3.02 3.72 5.91
C LEU A 29 -4.11 2.94 5.18
N THR A 30 -5.20 3.62 4.84
CA THR A 30 -6.32 3.07 4.07
C THR A 30 -6.35 3.77 2.71
N VAL A 31 -6.29 2.99 1.63
CA VAL A 31 -6.35 3.48 0.25
C VAL A 31 -7.59 2.88 -0.39
N ARG A 32 -8.60 3.72 -0.61
CA ARG A 32 -9.84 3.36 -1.29
C ARG A 32 -9.68 3.69 -2.76
N LEU A 33 -9.98 2.76 -3.65
CA LEU A 33 -9.97 2.94 -5.11
C LEU A 33 -11.38 2.76 -5.69
N GLY A 34 -12.40 3.18 -4.92
CA GLY A 34 -13.82 2.98 -5.24
C GLY A 34 -14.17 1.51 -5.51
N PRO A 35 -14.80 1.18 -6.66
CA PRO A 35 -15.24 -0.18 -6.97
C PRO A 35 -14.08 -1.17 -7.20
N LYS A 36 -12.84 -0.68 -7.34
CA LYS A 36 -11.63 -1.50 -7.55
C LYS A 36 -11.13 -2.13 -6.24
N GLY A 37 -11.63 -1.68 -5.09
CA GLY A 37 -11.34 -2.23 -3.78
C GLY A 37 -10.55 -1.28 -2.87
N THR A 38 -10.17 -1.81 -1.70
CA THR A 38 -9.52 -1.04 -0.63
C THR A 38 -8.29 -1.77 -0.13
N PHE A 39 -7.16 -1.07 -0.10
CA PHE A 39 -5.94 -1.53 0.54
C PHE A 39 -5.88 -0.98 1.98
N VAL A 40 -5.45 -1.82 2.92
CA VAL A 40 -5.20 -1.41 4.30
C VAL A 40 -3.78 -1.81 4.69
N VAL A 41 -2.94 -0.83 5.00
CA VAL A 41 -1.55 -1.02 5.45
C VAL A 41 -1.44 -0.63 6.91
N ASN A 42 -1.21 -1.58 7.79
CA ASN A 42 -1.10 -1.38 9.23
C ASN A 42 0.37 -1.51 9.69
N LYS A 43 0.91 -0.45 10.27
CA LYS A 43 2.24 -0.40 10.87
C LYS A 43 2.19 -0.92 12.31
N GLN A 44 2.49 -2.21 12.49
CA GLN A 44 2.63 -2.85 13.80
C GLN A 44 4.00 -2.57 14.42
N THR A 45 4.16 -1.37 14.98
CA THR A 45 5.42 -0.87 15.55
C THR A 45 6.03 -1.78 16.64
N PRO A 46 5.26 -2.32 17.62
CA PRO A 46 5.85 -3.17 18.67
C PRO A 46 6.52 -4.44 18.14
N ASN A 47 5.94 -5.03 17.09
CA ASN A 47 6.44 -6.26 16.47
C ASN A 47 7.42 -5.97 15.32
N ARG A 48 7.66 -4.69 15.00
CA ARG A 48 8.42 -4.25 13.82
C ARG A 48 7.93 -4.95 12.54
N GLN A 49 6.62 -4.89 12.34
CA GLN A 49 5.92 -5.50 11.21
C GLN A 49 5.08 -4.49 10.45
N ILE A 50 4.83 -4.78 9.17
CA ILE A 50 3.79 -4.14 8.39
C ILE A 50 2.84 -5.21 7.87
N TRP A 51 1.55 -5.00 8.08
CA TRP A 51 0.51 -5.88 7.58
C TRP A 51 -0.20 -5.18 6.44
N LEU A 52 -0.41 -5.89 5.33
CA LEU A 52 -1.13 -5.39 4.17
C LEU A 52 -2.35 -6.28 3.96
N SER A 53 -3.53 -5.66 3.87
CA SER A 53 -4.71 -6.29 3.29
C SER A 53 -4.86 -5.78 1.86
N SER A 54 -4.56 -6.62 0.87
CA SER A 54 -4.78 -6.33 -0.55
C SER A 54 -6.14 -6.87 -1.02
N PRO A 55 -6.93 -6.10 -1.77
CA PRO A 55 -8.14 -6.59 -2.43
C PRO A 55 -7.84 -7.55 -3.60
N VAL A 56 -6.59 -7.61 -4.06
CA VAL A 56 -6.16 -8.43 -5.21
C VAL A 56 -5.57 -9.76 -4.74
N SER A 57 -4.62 -9.71 -3.81
CA SER A 57 -3.81 -10.86 -3.42
C SER A 57 -3.96 -11.27 -1.95
N GLY A 58 -4.84 -10.58 -1.22
CA GLY A 58 -5.17 -10.91 0.16
C GLY A 58 -4.15 -10.40 1.19
N PRO A 59 -4.03 -11.06 2.34
CA PRO A 59 -3.22 -10.56 3.44
C PRO A 59 -1.73 -10.90 3.28
N PHE A 60 -0.88 -9.93 3.62
CA PHE A 60 0.56 -10.09 3.76
C PHE A 60 1.04 -9.61 5.11
N ARG A 61 2.12 -10.24 5.56
CA ARG A 61 2.86 -9.83 6.75
C ARG A 61 4.32 -9.61 6.37
N PHE A 62 4.72 -8.36 6.30
CA PHE A 62 6.08 -7.95 5.99
C PHE A 62 6.90 -7.76 7.25
N ASP A 63 8.10 -8.31 7.24
CA ASP A 63 9.10 -8.17 8.28
C ASP A 63 10.27 -7.35 7.71
N PHE A 64 10.97 -6.59 8.57
CA PHE A 64 12.05 -5.72 8.10
C PHE A 64 13.37 -6.49 7.98
N ALA A 65 13.90 -6.60 6.77
CA ALA A 65 15.16 -7.27 6.46
C ALA A 65 15.96 -6.49 5.42
N SER A 66 17.26 -6.31 5.66
CA SER A 66 18.19 -5.68 4.71
C SER A 66 17.73 -4.31 4.17
N GLY A 67 17.18 -3.47 5.05
CA GLY A 67 16.72 -2.12 4.69
C GLY A 67 15.35 -2.06 4.01
N ARG A 68 14.66 -3.20 3.86
CA ARG A 68 13.38 -3.32 3.15
C ARG A 68 12.34 -4.09 3.96
N TRP A 69 11.07 -3.94 3.57
CA TRP A 69 9.95 -4.67 4.14
C TRP A 69 9.63 -5.86 3.24
N VAL A 70 9.91 -7.07 3.72
CA VAL A 70 9.91 -8.28 2.90
C VAL A 70 8.88 -9.28 3.41
N TYR A 71 8.13 -9.89 2.49
CA TYR A 71 7.24 -10.99 2.79
C TYR A 71 8.02 -12.31 2.73
N HIS A 72 8.15 -13.00 3.87
CA HIS A 72 9.02 -14.17 3.98
C HIS A 72 8.63 -15.36 3.12
N ARG A 73 7.36 -15.49 2.72
CA ARG A 73 6.90 -16.68 1.98
C ARG A 73 7.48 -16.74 0.57
N ASP A 74 7.60 -15.60 -0.11
CA ASP A 74 7.99 -15.55 -1.52
C ASP A 74 8.98 -14.41 -1.85
N GLY A 75 9.42 -13.65 -0.85
CA GLY A 75 10.46 -12.64 -0.98
C GLY A 75 9.99 -11.30 -1.54
N ARG A 76 8.67 -11.09 -1.69
CA ARG A 76 8.13 -9.83 -2.19
C ARG A 76 8.46 -8.64 -1.29
N ASP A 77 8.70 -7.51 -1.92
CA ASP A 77 8.92 -6.21 -1.27
C ASP A 77 7.59 -5.44 -1.16
N LEU A 78 7.32 -4.84 -0.01
CA LEU A 78 6.07 -4.10 0.25
C LEU A 78 5.85 -2.97 -0.75
N VAL A 79 6.89 -2.18 -1.05
CA VAL A 79 6.76 -1.00 -1.91
C VAL A 79 6.44 -1.45 -3.34
N ARG A 80 7.19 -2.44 -3.84
CA ARG A 80 6.92 -3.03 -5.17
C ARG A 80 5.53 -3.64 -5.26
N GLN A 81 5.10 -4.36 -4.22
CA GLN A 81 3.76 -4.96 -4.16
C GLN A 81 2.66 -3.89 -4.28
N LEU A 82 2.81 -2.75 -3.59
CA LEU A 82 1.87 -1.64 -3.67
C LEU A 82 1.90 -0.96 -5.05
N GLU A 83 3.08 -0.69 -5.60
CA GLU A 83 3.25 -0.09 -6.94
C GLU A 83 2.60 -0.92 -8.05
N GLU A 84 2.81 -2.24 -8.02
CA GLU A 84 2.28 -3.18 -9.01
C GLU A 84 0.75 -3.29 -8.94
N GLU A 85 0.18 -3.47 -7.74
CA GLU A 85 -1.26 -3.72 -7.62
C GLU A 85 -2.09 -2.45 -7.73
N VAL A 86 -1.69 -1.37 -7.07
CA VAL A 86 -2.41 -0.09 -7.18
C VAL A 86 -2.31 0.44 -8.60
N GLY A 87 -1.10 0.42 -9.18
CA GLY A 87 -0.90 0.85 -10.56
C GLY A 87 -1.66 -0.01 -11.56
N GLY A 88 -1.72 -1.33 -11.34
CA GLY A 88 -2.49 -2.25 -12.16
C GLY A 88 -4.01 -2.02 -12.11
N LEU A 89 -4.57 -1.73 -10.92
CA LEU A 89 -5.99 -1.44 -10.77
C LEU A 89 -6.38 -0.07 -11.33
N VAL A 90 -5.54 0.94 -11.13
CA VAL A 90 -5.80 2.29 -11.64
C VAL A 90 -5.54 2.36 -13.15
N GLY A 91 -4.59 1.59 -13.67
CA GLY A 91 -4.19 1.58 -15.08
C GLY A 91 -3.07 2.57 -15.41
N ALA A 92 -2.39 3.09 -14.39
CA ALA A 92 -1.29 4.05 -14.52
C ALA A 92 -0.11 3.66 -13.60
N PRO A 93 1.15 3.90 -13.97
CA PRO A 93 2.28 3.54 -13.11
C PRO A 93 2.30 4.32 -11.79
N LEU A 94 2.43 3.63 -10.65
CA LEU A 94 2.70 4.23 -9.34
C LEU A 94 4.21 4.16 -9.03
N ARG A 95 4.72 5.21 -8.36
CA ARG A 95 6.10 5.31 -7.86
C ARG A 95 6.10 5.80 -6.42
N LEU A 96 6.68 5.02 -5.52
CA LEU A 96 6.71 5.29 -4.08
C LEU A 96 8.13 5.51 -3.54
N ASP A 97 9.16 5.31 -4.38
CA ASP A 97 10.57 5.56 -4.12
C ASP A 97 10.93 7.04 -3.97
#